data_AF-A0A3E2XPP3-F1
#
_entry.id   AF-A0A3E2XPP3-F1
#
_cell.length_a   1.000
_cell.length_b   1.000
_cell.length_c   1.000
_cell.angle_alpha   90.00
_cell.angle_beta   90.00
_cell.angle_gamma   90.00
#
_symmetry.space_group_name_H-M   'P 1'
#
loop_
_entity.id
_entity.type
_entity.pdbx_description
1 polymer ?
#
loop_
_entity_poly.entity_id
_entity_poly.type
_entity_poly.pdbx_seq_one_letter_code
_entity_poly.pdbx_strand_id
1 'polypeptide(L)'
;MGVGYRNPEGYADPVPYQAISNMDKEQKRYMPMVYICSAYSSDVEGNTEKARRYSRFAVDAGKIPIAPHLLLPQFMEEESERELAMFMDIAILSKCRELWVFGKPTAGMLNEIAYAERKQMTIKYFNEECKEDD
;
A
#
# COMPACT_ATOMS: atom_id res chain seq x y z
N MET A 1 15.66 14.22 -20.40
CA MET A 1 16.10 14.19 -21.81
C MET A 1 16.13 12.72 -22.22
N GLY A 2 15.36 12.31 -23.23
CA GLY A 2 15.34 10.91 -23.67
C GLY A 2 16.47 10.63 -24.66
N VAL A 3 17.07 9.44 -24.58
CA VAL A 3 18.11 9.01 -25.53
C VAL A 3 17.46 8.30 -26.72
N GLY A 4 17.82 8.73 -27.93
CA GLY A 4 17.35 8.11 -29.16
C GLY A 4 18.06 6.76 -29.42
N TYR A 5 17.41 5.86 -30.16
CA TYR A 5 18.01 4.58 -30.59
C TYR A 5 19.21 4.76 -31.55
N ARG A 6 19.45 5.98 -32.01
CA ARG A 6 20.50 6.32 -32.96
C ARG A 6 21.48 7.32 -32.34
N ASN A 7 22.75 7.16 -32.66
CA ASN A 7 23.79 8.11 -32.29
C ASN A 7 23.70 9.41 -33.12
N PRO A 8 24.49 10.46 -32.82
CA PRO A 8 24.48 11.72 -33.58
C PRO A 8 24.80 11.57 -35.07
N GLU A 9 25.45 10.48 -35.47
CA GLU A 9 25.78 10.15 -36.86
C GLU A 9 24.64 9.39 -37.58
N GLY A 10 23.56 9.05 -36.86
CA GLY A 10 22.37 8.40 -37.41
C GLY A 10 22.43 6.87 -37.48
N TYR A 11 23.52 6.26 -37.01
CA TYR A 11 23.65 4.80 -36.89
C TYR A 11 22.88 4.28 -35.68
N ALA A 12 22.35 3.06 -35.80
CA ALA A 12 21.73 2.37 -34.68
C ALA A 12 22.78 2.14 -33.59
N ASP A 13 22.50 2.63 -32.39
CA ASP A 13 23.38 2.47 -31.23
C ASP A 13 22.58 1.86 -30.06
N PRO A 14 22.31 0.54 -30.14
CA PRO A 14 21.40 -0.13 -29.22
C PRO A 14 21.98 -0.25 -27.80
N VAL A 15 23.31 -0.25 -27.64
CA VAL A 15 23.95 -0.52 -26.34
C VAL A 15 23.74 0.64 -25.35
N PRO A 16 24.06 1.91 -25.69
CA PRO A 16 23.75 3.05 -24.83
C PRO A 16 22.24 3.22 -24.63
N TYR A 17 21.45 3.02 -25.68
CA TYR A 17 19.99 3.11 -25.58
C TYR A 17 19.41 2.08 -24.60
N GLN A 18 19.85 0.83 -24.67
CA GLN A 18 19.42 -0.23 -23.75
C GLN A 18 19.91 0.02 -22.33
N ALA A 19 21.17 0.42 -22.14
CA ALA A 19 21.72 0.74 -20.83
C ALA A 19 20.88 1.82 -20.13
N ILE A 20 20.60 2.92 -20.83
CA ILE A 20 19.85 4.05 -20.28
C ILE A 20 18.36 3.69 -20.11
N SER A 21 17.76 2.95 -21.04
CA SER A 21 16.38 2.46 -20.91
C SER A 21 16.20 1.52 -19.71
N ASN A 22 17.20 0.69 -19.41
CA ASN A 22 17.18 -0.20 -18.25
C ASN A 22 17.34 0.59 -16.94
N MET A 23 18.22 1.59 -16.90
CA MET A 23 18.35 2.51 -15.77
C MET A 23 17.05 3.31 -15.52
N ASP A 24 16.39 3.78 -16.59
CA ASP A 24 15.10 4.46 -16.51
C ASP A 24 13.98 3.53 -15.99
N LYS A 25 13.98 2.26 -16.39
CA LYS A 25 13.04 1.25 -15.88
C LYS A 25 13.24 0.97 -14.39
N GLU A 26 14.49 0.89 -13.94
CA GLU A 26 14.81 0.75 -12.51
C GLU A 26 14.39 1.97 -11.70
N GLN A 27 14.61 3.18 -12.24
CA GLN A 27 14.18 4.43 -11.59
C GLN A 27 12.66 4.63 -11.59
N LYS A 28 11.95 4.10 -12.59
CA LYS A 28 10.48 4.19 -12.72
C LYS A 28 9.79 2.86 -12.37
N ARG A 29 10.27 2.16 -11.35
CA ARG A 29 9.60 0.96 -10.86
C ARG A 29 8.22 1.34 -10.31
N TYR A 30 7.17 0.85 -10.97
CA TYR A 30 5.80 1.01 -10.49
C TYR A 30 5.63 0.26 -9.16
N MET A 31 5.25 1.00 -8.11
CA MET A 31 4.93 0.44 -6.79
C MET A 31 3.44 0.70 -6.50
N PRO A 32 2.58 -0.33 -6.50
CA PRO A 32 1.16 -0.12 -6.25
C PRO A 32 0.93 0.27 -4.78
N MET A 33 -0.04 1.16 -4.58
CA MET A 33 -0.53 1.50 -3.24
C MET A 33 -1.32 0.34 -2.66
N VAL A 34 -1.03 -0.01 -1.42
CA VAL A 34 -1.73 -1.06 -0.68
C VAL A 34 -2.26 -0.49 0.64
N TYR A 35 -3.50 -0.81 0.95
CA TYR A 35 -4.10 -0.44 2.22
C TYR A 35 -3.77 -1.51 3.26
N ILE A 36 -3.21 -1.11 4.40
CA ILE A 36 -2.91 -2.01 5.52
C ILE A 36 -4.09 -1.98 6.50
N CYS A 37 -4.78 -3.10 6.58
CA CYS A 37 -5.93 -3.33 7.45
C CYS A 37 -5.52 -4.27 8.58
N SER A 38 -5.52 -3.77 9.81
CA SER A 38 -5.18 -4.53 11.01
C SER A 38 -5.95 -4.01 12.21
N ALA A 39 -6.08 -4.83 13.26
CA ALA A 39 -6.68 -4.39 14.52
C ALA A 39 -5.93 -3.15 15.08
N TYR A 40 -6.65 -2.25 15.74
CA TYR A 40 -6.07 -1.03 16.34
C TYR A 40 -6.57 -0.78 17.78
N SER A 41 -7.89 -0.69 17.98
CA SER A 41 -8.51 -0.13 19.20
C SER A 41 -8.37 -0.92 20.51
N SER A 42 -8.05 -2.22 20.49
CA SER A 42 -8.01 -3.05 21.71
C SER A 42 -6.70 -2.94 22.50
N ASP A 43 -5.58 -2.79 21.80
CA ASP A 43 -4.22 -2.68 22.34
C ASP A 43 -3.46 -1.70 21.44
N VAL A 44 -3.65 -0.41 21.69
CA VAL A 44 -3.19 0.65 20.78
C VAL A 44 -1.67 0.60 20.62
N GLU A 45 -0.90 0.39 21.70
CA GLU A 45 0.56 0.32 21.63
C GLU A 45 1.03 -0.90 20.83
N GLY A 46 0.56 -2.10 21.19
CA GLY A 46 0.95 -3.32 20.50
C GLY A 46 0.50 -3.35 19.04
N ASN A 47 -0.72 -2.89 18.77
CA ASN A 47 -1.25 -2.82 17.41
C ASN A 47 -0.57 -1.76 16.56
N THR A 48 -0.15 -0.64 17.16
CA THR A 48 0.66 0.38 16.46
C THR A 48 1.96 -0.22 15.96
N GLU A 49 2.67 -0.98 16.80
CA GLU A 49 3.93 -1.60 16.42
C GLU A 49 3.72 -2.70 15.37
N LYS A 50 2.65 -3.51 15.50
CA LYS A 50 2.26 -4.48 14.47
C LYS A 50 1.98 -3.81 13.13
N ALA A 51 1.17 -2.74 13.09
CA ALA A 51 0.85 -2.01 11.88
C ALA A 51 2.09 -1.38 11.20
N ARG A 52 3.05 -0.87 11.99
CA ARG A 52 4.35 -0.39 11.48
C ARG A 52 5.14 -1.53 10.84
N ARG A 53 5.21 -2.68 11.50
CA ARG A 53 5.88 -3.87 10.96
C ARG A 53 5.21 -4.39 9.67
N TYR A 54 3.89 -4.42 9.61
CA TYR A 54 3.13 -4.80 8.40
C TYR A 54 3.38 -3.82 7.26
N SER A 55 3.43 -2.52 7.57
CA SER A 55 3.79 -1.49 6.59
C SER A 55 5.21 -1.69 6.09
N ARG A 56 6.18 -1.95 6.97
CA ARG A 56 7.57 -2.26 6.59
C ARG A 56 7.65 -3.46 5.64
N PHE A 57 6.94 -4.54 5.98
CA PHE A 57 6.81 -5.74 5.14
C PHE A 57 6.28 -5.41 3.73
N ALA A 58 5.24 -4.58 3.63
CA ALA A 58 4.71 -4.15 2.34
C ALA A 58 5.72 -3.32 1.52
N VAL A 59 6.50 -2.43 2.14
CA VAL A 59 7.57 -1.71 1.44
C VAL A 59 8.65 -2.67 0.94
N ASP A 60 9.03 -3.67 1.74
CA ASP A 60 10.02 -4.68 1.33
C ASP A 60 9.50 -5.52 0.13
N ALA A 61 8.18 -5.68 0.02
CA ALA A 61 7.50 -6.27 -1.13
C ALA A 61 7.35 -5.31 -2.35
N GLY A 62 7.94 -4.11 -2.30
CA GLY A 62 7.88 -3.11 -3.38
C GLY A 62 6.51 -2.44 -3.53
N LYS A 63 5.81 -2.24 -2.41
CA LYS A 63 4.50 -1.59 -2.35
C LYS A 63 4.59 -0.24 -1.63
N ILE A 64 3.57 0.60 -1.80
CA ILE A 64 3.38 1.84 -1.04
C ILE A 64 2.28 1.59 0.00
N PRO A 65 2.62 1.27 1.26
CA PRO A 65 1.61 1.01 2.30
C PRO A 65 0.95 2.29 2.79
N ILE A 66 -0.36 2.22 3.01
CA ILE A 66 -1.11 3.24 3.73
C ILE A 66 -1.85 2.56 4.89
N ALA A 67 -1.56 2.98 6.11
CA ALA A 67 -2.23 2.53 7.33
C ALA A 67 -2.90 3.74 7.99
N PRO A 68 -4.15 4.08 7.64
CA PRO A 68 -4.78 5.31 8.14
C PRO A 68 -4.91 5.37 9.66
N HIS A 69 -5.09 4.24 10.33
CA HIS A 69 -5.11 4.14 11.79
C HIS A 69 -3.77 4.51 12.45
N LEU A 70 -2.66 4.62 11.71
CA LEU A 70 -1.41 5.22 12.19
C LEU A 70 -1.33 6.73 11.92
N LEU A 71 -2.09 7.23 10.95
CA LEU A 71 -2.01 8.60 10.44
C LEU A 71 -3.07 9.51 11.07
N LEU A 72 -4.35 9.13 10.96
CA LEU A 72 -5.49 9.95 11.38
C LEU A 72 -5.44 10.30 12.88
N PRO A 73 -5.11 9.36 13.80
CA PRO A 73 -5.04 9.69 15.23
C PRO A 73 -4.00 10.75 15.61
N GLN A 74 -3.08 11.11 14.71
CA GLN A 74 -2.10 12.17 14.97
C GLN A 74 -2.70 13.57 14.90
N PHE A 75 -3.89 13.73 14.31
CA PHE A 75 -4.53 15.05 14.12
C PHE A 75 -6.07 15.01 14.20
N MET A 76 -6.66 13.87 14.54
CA MET A 76 -8.11 13.67 14.71
C MET A 76 -8.39 12.78 15.92
N GLU A 77 -9.57 12.95 16.51
CA GLU A 77 -10.06 12.09 17.60
C GLU A 77 -11.13 11.12 17.07
N GLU A 78 -10.79 9.84 16.98
CA GLU A 78 -11.69 8.82 16.40
C GLU A 78 -13.05 8.73 17.14
N GLU A 79 -13.07 8.97 18.45
CA GLU A 79 -14.31 8.88 19.25
C GLU A 79 -15.30 10.00 18.92
N SER A 80 -14.83 11.23 18.75
CA SER A 80 -15.67 12.40 18.49
C SER A 80 -15.92 12.63 16.99
N GLU A 81 -15.01 12.16 16.12
CA GLU A 81 -15.01 12.38 14.67
C GLU A 81 -15.15 11.08 13.86
N ARG A 82 -15.77 10.05 14.45
CA ARG A 82 -15.85 8.69 13.89
C ARG A 82 -16.32 8.62 12.43
N GLU A 83 -17.41 9.32 12.10
CA GLU A 83 -17.96 9.31 10.73
C GLU A 83 -16.98 9.92 9.72
N LEU A 84 -16.26 10.97 10.13
CA LEU A 84 -15.26 11.62 9.29
C LEU A 84 -14.03 10.72 9.10
N ALA A 85 -13.56 10.07 10.17
CA ALA A 85 -12.47 9.10 10.11
C ALA A 85 -12.82 7.95 9.14
N MET A 86 -14.01 7.34 9.30
CA MET A 86 -14.47 6.28 8.40
C MET A 86 -14.59 6.74 6.94
N PHE A 87 -15.06 7.96 6.69
CA PHE A 87 -15.10 8.51 5.34
C PHE A 87 -13.69 8.65 4.75
N MET A 88 -12.74 9.17 5.52
CA MET A 88 -11.34 9.30 5.09
C MET A 88 -10.70 7.94 4.80
N ASP A 89 -10.95 6.93 5.66
CA ASP A 89 -10.45 5.57 5.47
C ASP A 89 -10.91 4.97 4.14
N ILE A 90 -12.21 5.06 3.84
CA ILE A 90 -12.77 4.56 2.59
C ILE A 90 -12.28 5.37 1.39
N ALA A 91 -12.13 6.69 1.53
CA ALA A 91 -11.60 7.55 0.47
C ALA A 91 -10.15 7.17 0.13
N ILE A 92 -9.31 6.93 1.13
CA ILE A 92 -7.94 6.46 0.97
C ILE A 92 -7.91 5.05 0.36
N LEU A 93 -8.72 4.13 0.88
CA LEU A 93 -8.85 2.77 0.36
C LEU A 93 -9.22 2.76 -1.12
N SER A 94 -10.11 3.65 -1.56
CA SER A 94 -10.51 3.79 -2.97
C SER A 94 -9.36 4.15 -3.93
N LYS A 95 -8.23 4.63 -3.41
CA LYS A 95 -7.01 4.95 -4.18
C LYS A 95 -5.97 3.83 -4.13
N CYS A 96 -6.16 2.85 -3.26
CA CYS A 96 -5.30 1.69 -3.17
C CYS A 96 -5.67 0.66 -4.24
N ARG A 97 -4.68 -0.11 -4.69
CA ARG A 97 -4.87 -1.18 -5.67
C ARG A 97 -5.20 -2.52 -5.00
N GLU A 98 -4.73 -2.70 -3.78
CA GLU A 98 -4.89 -3.93 -3.00
C GLU A 98 -5.25 -3.57 -1.54
N LEU A 99 -6.02 -4.42 -0.89
CA LEU A 99 -6.27 -4.41 0.55
C LEU A 99 -5.50 -5.58 1.18
N TRP A 100 -4.64 -5.32 2.15
CA TRP A 100 -3.88 -6.34 2.87
C TRP A 100 -4.41 -6.41 4.31
N VAL A 101 -5.01 -7.53 4.66
CA VAL A 101 -5.65 -7.78 5.94
C VAL A 101 -4.72 -8.63 6.80
N PHE A 102 -4.36 -8.14 7.99
CA PHE A 102 -3.45 -8.84 8.89
C PHE A 102 -4.16 -9.31 10.16
N GLY A 103 -3.94 -10.57 10.51
CA GLY A 103 -4.54 -11.22 11.66
C GLY A 103 -6.03 -11.49 11.46
N LYS A 104 -6.71 -11.83 12.56
CA LYS A 104 -8.15 -12.14 12.52
C LYS A 104 -8.96 -10.87 12.29
N PRO A 105 -9.86 -10.82 11.28
CA PRO A 105 -10.71 -9.66 11.04
C PRO A 105 -11.53 -9.27 12.28
N THR A 106 -11.44 -7.99 12.64
CA THR A 106 -12.22 -7.38 13.73
C THR A 106 -13.39 -6.58 13.18
N ALA A 107 -14.34 -6.20 14.04
CA ALA A 107 -15.51 -5.43 13.62
C ALA A 107 -15.16 -4.10 12.91
N GLY A 108 -14.07 -3.43 13.30
CA GLY A 108 -13.60 -2.21 12.63
C GLY A 108 -13.15 -2.47 11.19
N MET A 109 -12.46 -3.59 10.97
CA MET A 109 -11.90 -3.99 9.68
C MET A 109 -12.98 -4.42 8.67
N LEU A 110 -14.13 -4.93 9.14
CA LEU A 110 -15.17 -5.47 8.27
C LEU A 110 -15.70 -4.44 7.26
N ASN A 111 -15.72 -3.15 7.61
CA ASN A 111 -16.18 -2.10 6.70
C ASN A 111 -15.23 -1.91 5.51
N GLU A 112 -13.92 -1.93 5.76
CA GLU A 112 -12.88 -1.84 4.74
C GLU A 112 -12.89 -3.08 3.84
N ILE A 113 -12.99 -4.27 4.44
CA ILE A 113 -13.08 -5.55 3.72
C ILE A 113 -14.32 -5.57 2.82
N ALA A 114 -15.50 -5.27 3.37
CA ALA A 114 -16.74 -5.24 2.60
C ALA A 114 -16.70 -4.20 1.47
N TYR A 115 -16.06 -3.05 1.69
CA TYR A 115 -15.84 -2.07 0.62
C TYR A 115 -14.96 -2.63 -0.49
N ALA A 116 -13.83 -3.24 -0.13
CA ALA A 116 -12.89 -3.83 -1.08
C ALA A 116 -13.55 -4.97 -1.90
N GLU A 117 -14.36 -5.83 -1.26
CA GLU A 117 -15.13 -6.88 -1.92
C GLU A 117 -16.12 -6.30 -2.92
N ARG A 118 -16.92 -5.29 -2.51
CA ARG A 118 -17.88 -4.61 -3.39
C ARG A 118 -17.21 -3.94 -4.59
N LYS A 119 -15.97 -3.49 -4.43
CA LYS A 119 -15.15 -2.89 -5.49
C LYS A 119 -14.33 -3.89 -6.29
N GLN A 120 -14.46 -5.19 -5.99
CA GLN A 120 -13.68 -6.26 -6.61
C GLN A 120 -12.16 -5.99 -6.56
N MET A 121 -11.72 -5.37 -5.46
CA MET A 121 -10.30 -5.13 -5.21
C MET A 121 -9.60 -6.45 -4.88
N THR A 122 -8.31 -6.53 -5.16
CA THR A 122 -7.51 -7.66 -4.68
C THR A 122 -7.36 -7.55 -3.15
N ILE A 123 -7.84 -8.57 -2.44
CA ILE A 123 -7.71 -8.68 -0.99
C ILE A 123 -6.73 -9.82 -0.71
N LYS A 124 -5.71 -9.55 0.11
CA LYS A 124 -4.76 -10.55 0.61
C LYS A 124 -4.88 -10.67 2.11
N TYR A 125 -4.95 -11.90 2.61
CA TYR A 125 -5.01 -12.19 4.03
C TYR A 125 -3.64 -12.69 4.50
N PHE A 126 -3.19 -12.18 5.63
CA PHE A 126 -1.94 -12.55 6.25
C PHE A 126 -2.17 -12.83 7.73
N ASN A 127 -1.43 -13.77 8.29
CA ASN A 127 -1.37 -13.93 9.73
C ASN A 127 -0.49 -12.85 10.38
N GLU A 128 -0.39 -12.88 11.72
CA GLU A 128 0.42 -11.92 12.47
C GLU A 128 1.94 -12.04 12.24
N GLU A 129 2.40 -13.08 11.54
CA GLU A 129 3.80 -13.26 11.15
C GLU A 129 4.07 -12.82 9.70
N CYS A 130 3.12 -12.13 9.05
CA CYS A 130 3.16 -11.73 7.65
C CYS A 130 3.25 -12.91 6.66
N LYS A 131 2.79 -14.11 7.04
CA LYS A 131 2.62 -15.21 6.10
C LYS A 131 1.25 -15.12 5.48
N GLU A 132 1.19 -15.19 4.15
CA GLU A 132 -0.08 -15.15 3.41
C GLU A 132 -0.86 -16.44 3.74
N ASP A 133 -2.14 -16.27 4.06
CA ASP A 133 -3.06 -17.40 4.22
C ASP A 133 -3.52 -17.84 2.82
N ASP A 134 -3.40 -19.14 2.51
CA ASP A 134 -3.82 -19.73 1.22
C ASP A 134 -5.36 -19.75 1.04
#